data_AF-A0A7V9HIU4-F1
#
_entry.id   AF-A0A7V9HIU4-F1
#
_cell.length_a   1.000
_cell.length_b   1.000
_cell.length_c   1.000
_cell.angle_alpha   90.00
_cell.angle_beta   90.00
_cell.angle_gamma   90.00
#
_symmetry.space_group_name_H-M   'P 1'
#
loop_
_entity.id
_entity.type
_entity.pdbx_description
1 polymer ?
#
loop_
_entity_poly.entity_id
_entity_poly.type
_entity_poly.pdbx_seq_one_letter_code
_entity_poly.pdbx_strand_id
1 'polypeptide(L)'
;MSRRFGLVLAIAIALVTAMSASAQSPADVVLADLDEFWAEQFAAAGHAYWPPGVVLLGEPVATSCGTLSSSFGPGAYCGADSTLYYTPVWFFSFESDGFDHALLTVLAHEWGHHLQLLIGIPWSAAKGYELQADCLAGVYARHAEQQGLAPVGALAESIRLSAISGDVGPLPHDAAEHGTGAERAISFFNGYEAGVIGCGITL
;
A
#
# COMPACT_ATOMS: atom_id res chain seq x y z
N MET A 1 25.83 34.95 -69.18
CA MET A 1 25.09 35.20 -67.92
C MET A 1 24.55 33.86 -67.41
N SER A 2 25.31 33.17 -66.55
CA SER A 2 24.94 31.85 -66.03
C SER A 2 24.64 31.98 -64.54
N ARG A 3 23.36 31.94 -64.16
CA ARG A 3 22.94 31.93 -62.76
C ARG A 3 22.87 30.48 -62.27
N ARG A 4 23.82 30.11 -61.41
CA ARG A 4 23.78 28.87 -60.62
C ARG A 4 22.69 29.03 -59.55
N PHE A 5 21.62 28.27 -59.64
CA PHE A 5 20.66 28.10 -58.54
C PHE A 5 21.21 27.02 -57.60
N GLY A 6 21.59 27.41 -56.40
CA GLY A 6 21.96 26.49 -55.32
C GLY A 6 20.70 25.82 -54.77
N LEU A 7 20.66 24.49 -54.82
CA LEU A 7 19.64 23.68 -54.18
C LEU A 7 19.97 23.64 -52.68
N VAL A 8 19.25 24.39 -51.86
CA VAL A 8 19.35 24.28 -50.39
C VAL A 8 18.52 23.06 -49.97
N LEU A 9 19.21 22.03 -49.50
CA LEU A 9 18.64 20.83 -48.92
C LEU A 9 17.98 21.20 -47.58
N ALA A 10 16.65 21.29 -47.56
CA ALA A 10 15.90 21.42 -46.31
C ALA A 10 15.85 20.06 -45.60
N ILE A 11 16.72 19.88 -44.61
CA ILE A 11 16.66 18.75 -43.68
C ILE A 11 15.45 19.00 -42.77
N ALA A 12 14.36 18.27 -43.00
CA ALA A 12 13.23 18.22 -42.08
C ALA A 12 13.68 17.43 -40.84
N ILE A 13 14.06 18.15 -39.78
CA ILE A 13 14.26 17.57 -38.45
C ILE A 13 12.88 17.18 -37.95
N ALA A 14 12.59 15.88 -37.98
CA ALA A 14 11.45 15.32 -37.26
C ALA A 14 11.70 15.52 -35.75
N LEU A 15 11.09 16.56 -35.18
CA LEU A 15 10.96 16.65 -33.72
C LEU A 15 9.98 15.55 -33.28
N VAL A 16 10.53 14.41 -32.86
CA VAL A 16 9.81 13.49 -32.00
C VAL A 16 9.68 14.20 -30.66
N THR A 17 8.52 14.82 -30.42
CA THR A 17 8.12 15.23 -29.07
C THR A 17 7.92 13.95 -28.26
N ALA A 18 8.95 13.54 -27.53
CA ALA A 18 8.77 12.63 -26.41
C ALA A 18 7.81 13.33 -25.44
N MET A 19 6.56 12.86 -25.38
CA MET A 19 5.69 13.17 -24.24
C MET A 19 6.47 12.71 -23.00
N SER A 20 6.82 13.64 -22.12
CA SER A 20 7.45 13.33 -20.85
C SER A 20 6.51 12.40 -20.09
N ALA A 21 6.85 11.11 -20.01
CA ALA A 21 6.28 10.24 -19.00
C ALA A 21 6.63 10.89 -17.67
N SER A 22 5.63 11.37 -16.93
CA SER A 22 5.83 11.73 -15.53
C SER A 22 6.41 10.51 -14.84
N ALA A 23 7.57 10.64 -14.20
CA ALA A 23 8.09 9.57 -13.37
C ALA A 23 7.01 9.21 -12.34
N GLN A 24 6.60 7.94 -12.31
CA GLN A 24 5.68 7.43 -11.29
C GLN A 24 6.30 7.66 -9.91
N SER A 25 5.50 8.09 -8.94
CA SER A 25 5.97 8.16 -7.56
C SER A 25 6.15 6.74 -7.00
N PRO A 26 6.97 6.53 -5.96
CA PRO A 26 7.06 5.23 -5.29
C PRO A 26 5.69 4.70 -4.84
N ALA A 27 4.78 5.59 -4.42
CA ALA A 27 3.41 5.22 -4.07
C ALA A 27 2.65 4.68 -5.29
N ASP A 28 2.73 5.33 -6.45
CA ASP A 28 2.04 4.87 -7.66
C ASP A 28 2.50 3.48 -8.09
N VAL A 29 3.80 3.18 -7.95
CA VAL A 29 4.35 1.85 -8.26
C VAL A 29 3.80 0.80 -7.30
N VAL A 30 3.82 1.07 -5.99
CA VAL A 30 3.31 0.14 -4.97
C VAL A 30 1.81 -0.07 -5.12
N LEU A 31 1.03 0.98 -5.35
CA LEU A 31 -0.43 0.89 -5.51
C LEU A 31 -0.81 0.11 -6.77
N ALA A 32 -0.07 0.28 -7.87
CA ALA A 32 -0.30 -0.48 -9.09
C ALA A 32 0.03 -1.97 -8.93
N ASP A 33 1.14 -2.31 -8.25
CA ASP A 33 1.51 -3.71 -7.99
C ASP A 33 0.57 -4.38 -6.99
N LEU A 34 0.11 -3.67 -5.95
CA LEU A 34 -0.96 -4.13 -5.06
C LEU A 34 -2.22 -4.49 -5.83
N ASP A 35 -2.65 -3.62 -6.74
CA ASP A 35 -3.84 -3.81 -7.54
C ASP A 35 -3.72 -5.05 -8.44
N GLU A 36 -2.63 -5.16 -9.19
CA GLU A 36 -2.35 -6.28 -10.07
C GLU A 36 -2.26 -7.61 -9.30
N PHE A 37 -1.49 -7.64 -8.21
CA PHE A 37 -1.32 -8.82 -7.39
C PHE A 37 -2.64 -9.34 -6.83
N TRP A 38 -3.46 -8.48 -6.20
CA TRP A 38 -4.72 -8.92 -5.60
C TRP A 38 -5.79 -9.24 -6.63
N ALA A 39 -5.80 -8.55 -7.79
CA ALA A 39 -6.65 -8.93 -8.91
C ALA A 39 -6.36 -10.37 -9.36
N GLU A 40 -5.08 -10.76 -9.48
CA GLU A 40 -4.68 -12.11 -9.81
C GLU A 40 -5.07 -13.13 -8.74
N GLN A 41 -4.84 -12.84 -7.45
CA GLN A 41 -5.20 -13.74 -6.36
C GLN A 41 -6.72 -14.01 -6.32
N PHE A 42 -7.53 -12.96 -6.47
CA PHE A 42 -8.99 -13.08 -6.48
C PHE A 42 -9.49 -13.82 -7.72
N ALA A 43 -8.93 -13.52 -8.91
CA ALA A 43 -9.29 -14.21 -10.14
C ALA A 43 -8.95 -15.71 -10.07
N ALA A 44 -7.79 -16.07 -9.51
CA ALA A 44 -7.37 -17.45 -9.32
C ALA A 44 -8.31 -18.22 -8.37
N ALA A 45 -8.88 -17.52 -7.39
CA ALA A 45 -9.84 -18.09 -6.45
C ALA A 45 -11.30 -18.05 -6.94
N GLY A 46 -11.58 -17.39 -8.08
CA GLY A 46 -12.94 -17.26 -8.61
C GLY A 46 -13.78 -16.19 -7.91
N HIS A 47 -13.14 -15.23 -7.25
CA HIS A 47 -13.77 -14.10 -6.57
C HIS A 47 -13.78 -12.84 -7.44
N ALA A 48 -14.79 -11.99 -7.22
CA ALA A 48 -14.84 -10.67 -7.85
C ALA A 48 -13.91 -9.71 -7.12
N TYR A 49 -13.21 -8.87 -7.89
CA TYR A 49 -12.26 -7.89 -7.38
C TYR A 49 -12.47 -6.54 -8.07
N TRP A 50 -12.30 -5.48 -7.30
CA TRP A 50 -12.14 -4.11 -7.79
C TRP A 50 -11.17 -3.40 -6.84
N PRO A 51 -10.33 -2.47 -7.32
CA PRO A 51 -9.45 -1.71 -6.43
C PRO A 51 -10.23 -0.70 -5.57
N PRO A 52 -9.67 -0.27 -4.43
CA PRO A 52 -10.22 0.84 -3.68
C PRO A 52 -9.96 2.17 -4.42
N GLY A 53 -10.72 3.21 -4.07
CA GLY A 53 -10.29 4.58 -4.36
C GLY A 53 -8.99 4.89 -3.61
N VAL A 54 -8.17 5.82 -4.11
CA VAL A 54 -6.96 6.27 -3.41
C VAL A 54 -6.90 7.79 -3.36
N VAL A 55 -6.68 8.34 -2.16
CA VAL A 55 -6.60 9.79 -1.93
C VAL A 55 -5.38 10.14 -1.09
N LEU A 56 -4.56 11.07 -1.57
CA LEU A 56 -3.50 11.69 -0.78
C LEU A 56 -4.08 12.76 0.16
N LEU A 57 -3.81 12.64 1.46
CA LEU A 57 -4.21 13.62 2.46
C LEU A 57 -3.12 14.69 2.65
N GLY A 58 -3.32 15.85 2.01
CA GLY A 58 -2.57 17.07 2.30
C GLY A 58 -3.28 18.02 3.26
N GLU A 59 -4.61 17.98 3.27
CA GLU A 59 -5.50 18.81 4.08
C GLU A 59 -6.64 17.94 4.64
N PRO A 60 -7.41 18.40 5.65
CA PRO A 60 -8.56 17.66 6.15
C PRO A 60 -9.61 17.39 5.05
N VAL A 61 -10.08 16.15 4.95
CA VAL A 61 -11.09 15.69 3.99
C VAL A 61 -12.29 15.09 4.73
N ALA A 62 -13.51 15.46 4.33
CA ALA A 62 -14.72 14.81 4.80
C ALA A 62 -14.94 13.50 4.02
N THR A 63 -15.03 12.38 4.74
CA THR A 63 -15.24 11.02 4.19
C THR A 63 -16.54 10.44 4.73
N SER A 64 -16.90 9.25 4.24
CA SER A 64 -18.07 8.54 4.77
C SER A 64 -17.83 7.92 6.16
N CYS A 65 -16.58 7.93 6.65
CA CYS A 65 -16.17 7.46 7.97
C CYS A 65 -15.87 8.60 8.95
N GLY A 66 -16.07 9.86 8.55
CA GLY A 66 -15.78 11.05 9.37
C GLY A 66 -14.80 11.99 8.68
N THR A 67 -14.22 12.93 9.42
CA THR A 67 -13.17 13.81 8.88
C THR A 67 -11.81 13.17 9.12
N LEU A 68 -11.06 12.92 8.04
CA LEU A 68 -9.67 12.50 8.10
C LEU A 68 -8.75 13.69 7.85
N SER A 69 -7.60 13.72 8.52
CA SER A 69 -6.56 14.72 8.33
C SER A 69 -5.19 14.05 8.41
N SER A 70 -4.16 14.77 8.00
CA SER A 70 -2.76 14.30 8.06
C SER A 70 -2.29 13.95 9.48
N SER A 71 -2.97 14.41 10.53
CA SER A 71 -2.66 14.05 11.92
C SER A 71 -3.22 12.70 12.36
N PHE A 72 -4.08 12.06 11.57
CA PHE A 72 -4.69 10.78 11.93
C PHE A 72 -3.68 9.64 11.91
N GLY A 73 -2.80 9.61 10.91
CA GLY A 73 -1.79 8.58 10.74
C GLY A 73 -1.26 8.52 9.31
N PRO A 74 -0.35 7.57 9.02
CA PRO A 74 0.23 7.42 7.70
C PRO A 74 -0.76 6.87 6.66
N GLY A 75 -1.78 6.13 7.10
CA GLY A 75 -2.82 5.50 6.28
C GLY A 75 -4.15 5.39 7.02
N ALA A 76 -5.24 5.23 6.27
CA ALA A 76 -6.56 4.84 6.75
C ALA A 76 -7.42 4.32 5.59
N TYR A 77 -8.12 3.20 5.80
CA TYR A 77 -9.15 2.71 4.88
C TYR A 77 -10.56 3.01 5.39
N CYS A 78 -11.39 3.64 4.56
CA CYS A 78 -12.81 3.84 4.85
C CYS A 78 -13.66 2.85 4.05
N GLY A 79 -14.19 1.83 4.73
CA GLY A 79 -15.08 0.84 4.11
C GLY A 79 -16.41 1.41 3.60
N ALA A 80 -16.86 2.56 4.13
CA ALA A 80 -18.14 3.16 3.75
C ALA A 80 -18.12 3.86 2.37
N ASP A 81 -16.95 4.30 1.91
CA ASP A 81 -16.74 4.84 0.55
C ASP A 81 -15.68 4.05 -0.25
N SER A 82 -15.25 2.91 0.27
CA SER A 82 -14.25 2.02 -0.35
C SER A 82 -12.95 2.72 -0.74
N THR A 83 -12.46 3.66 0.08
CA THR A 83 -11.31 4.50 -0.25
C THR A 83 -10.16 4.34 0.75
N LEU A 84 -8.95 4.17 0.23
CA LEU A 84 -7.69 4.25 0.94
C LEU A 84 -7.21 5.70 0.95
N TYR A 85 -6.93 6.22 2.13
CA TYR A 85 -6.35 7.53 2.35
C TYR A 85 -4.95 7.36 2.91
N TYR A 86 -3.97 8.09 2.38
CA TYR A 86 -2.61 8.08 2.94
C TYR A 86 -2.01 9.47 3.00
N THR A 87 -1.10 9.66 3.95
CA THR A 87 -0.53 10.97 4.27
C THR A 87 0.97 10.96 3.97
N PRO A 88 1.42 11.51 2.82
CA PRO A 88 2.81 11.43 2.37
C PRO A 88 3.85 11.90 3.38
N VAL A 89 3.52 12.91 4.21
CA VAL A 89 4.49 13.51 5.13
C VAL A 89 5.02 12.54 6.19
N TRP A 90 4.25 11.51 6.57
CA TRP A 90 4.71 10.51 7.53
C TRP A 90 5.84 9.65 6.99
N PHE A 91 5.86 9.38 5.68
CA PHE A 91 6.86 8.52 5.08
C PHE A 91 8.25 9.16 5.07
N PHE A 92 8.33 10.50 4.96
CA PHE A 92 9.61 11.20 5.16
C PHE A 92 10.15 11.06 6.59
N SER A 93 9.26 11.02 7.59
CA SER A 93 9.65 10.77 8.98
C SER A 93 10.09 9.33 9.19
N PHE A 94 9.37 8.37 8.61
CA PHE A 94 9.74 6.96 8.67
C PHE A 94 11.10 6.67 8.02
N GLU A 95 11.37 7.20 6.83
CA GLU A 95 12.67 7.09 6.17
C GLU A 95 13.79 7.65 7.05
N SER A 96 13.55 8.79 7.73
CA SER A 96 14.52 9.39 8.64
C SER A 96 14.82 8.51 9.87
N ASP A 97 13.87 7.66 10.28
CA ASP A 97 13.99 6.71 11.38
C ASP A 97 14.47 5.30 10.94
N GLY A 98 14.91 5.18 9.67
CA GLY A 98 15.42 3.95 9.08
C GLY A 98 14.34 2.97 8.64
N PHE A 99 13.16 3.48 8.30
CA PHE A 99 12.06 2.71 7.71
C PHE A 99 11.85 3.07 6.23
N ASP A 100 12.75 2.60 5.36
CA ASP A 100 12.75 2.86 3.92
C ASP A 100 11.55 2.22 3.18
N HIS A 101 10.88 1.22 3.77
CA HIS A 101 9.78 0.45 3.19
C HIS A 101 8.44 0.72 3.87
N ALA A 102 8.36 1.74 4.74
CA ALA A 102 7.13 2.05 5.47
C ALA A 102 5.93 2.32 4.55
N LEU A 103 6.15 2.96 3.41
CA LEU A 103 5.11 3.19 2.41
C LEU A 103 4.49 1.89 1.93
N LEU A 104 5.31 0.90 1.61
CA LEU A 104 4.86 -0.40 1.16
C LEU A 104 4.03 -1.10 2.24
N THR A 105 4.58 -1.16 3.47
CA THR A 105 3.92 -1.83 4.59
C THR A 105 2.57 -1.20 4.94
N VAL A 106 2.51 0.13 5.02
CA VAL A 106 1.27 0.85 5.37
C VAL A 106 0.24 0.70 4.26
N LEU A 107 0.61 0.94 2.99
CA LEU A 107 -0.35 0.80 1.89
C LEU A 107 -0.89 -0.63 1.78
N ALA A 108 -0.05 -1.64 1.99
CA ALA A 108 -0.48 -3.04 1.96
C ALA A 108 -1.43 -3.38 3.12
N HIS A 109 -1.21 -2.79 4.31
CA HIS A 109 -2.10 -2.92 5.46
C HIS A 109 -3.48 -2.32 5.16
N GLU A 110 -3.53 -1.07 4.68
CA GLU A 110 -4.80 -0.43 4.34
C GLU A 110 -5.52 -1.13 3.18
N TRP A 111 -4.77 -1.70 2.22
CA TRP A 111 -5.34 -2.55 1.18
C TRP A 111 -5.94 -3.82 1.78
N GLY A 112 -5.32 -4.40 2.81
CA GLY A 112 -5.85 -5.53 3.58
C GLY A 112 -7.27 -5.29 4.08
N HIS A 113 -7.56 -4.09 4.60
CA HIS A 113 -8.93 -3.72 4.98
C HIS A 113 -9.92 -3.68 3.82
N HIS A 114 -9.46 -3.27 2.63
CA HIS A 114 -10.27 -3.36 1.44
C HIS A 114 -10.58 -4.80 1.06
N LEU A 115 -9.59 -5.70 1.12
CA LEU A 115 -9.81 -7.11 0.81
C LEU A 115 -10.80 -7.75 1.78
N GLN A 116 -10.69 -7.44 3.07
CA GLN A 116 -11.66 -7.87 4.09
C GLN A 116 -13.09 -7.44 3.73
N LEU A 117 -13.29 -6.23 3.21
CA LEU A 117 -14.58 -5.77 2.68
C LEU A 117 -15.05 -6.64 1.51
N LEU A 118 -14.18 -6.89 0.52
CA LEU A 118 -14.52 -7.66 -0.69
C LEU A 118 -14.96 -9.09 -0.38
N ILE A 119 -14.31 -9.75 0.59
CA ILE A 119 -14.63 -11.13 0.99
C ILE A 119 -15.65 -11.21 2.13
N GLY A 120 -16.22 -10.08 2.54
CA GLY A 120 -17.31 -10.02 3.51
C GLY A 120 -16.92 -10.39 4.94
N ILE A 121 -15.66 -10.16 5.33
CA ILE A 121 -15.23 -10.36 6.72
C ILE A 121 -15.81 -9.20 7.55
N PRO A 122 -16.69 -9.50 8.53
CA PRO A 122 -17.30 -8.45 9.34
C PRO A 122 -16.27 -7.88 10.32
N TRP A 123 -16.40 -6.58 10.60
CA TRP A 123 -15.77 -5.94 11.76
C TRP A 123 -16.36 -6.52 13.05
N SER A 124 -15.86 -7.68 13.47
CA SER A 124 -16.42 -8.50 14.56
C SER A 124 -15.56 -8.49 15.83
N ALA A 125 -14.35 -7.96 15.74
CA ALA A 125 -13.49 -7.50 16.83
C ALA A 125 -12.37 -6.65 16.24
N ALA A 126 -12.20 -5.40 16.70
CA ALA A 126 -11.21 -4.46 16.17
C ALA A 126 -9.81 -5.11 16.08
N LYS A 127 -9.32 -5.67 17.18
CA LYS A 127 -8.03 -6.37 17.21
C LYS A 127 -7.88 -7.45 16.14
N GLY A 128 -8.88 -8.33 15.99
CA GLY A 128 -8.79 -9.43 15.03
C GLY A 128 -8.76 -8.94 13.59
N TYR A 129 -9.49 -7.87 13.32
CA TYR A 129 -9.57 -7.25 12.00
C TYR A 129 -8.25 -6.56 11.63
N GLU A 130 -7.67 -5.79 12.55
CA GLU A 130 -6.37 -5.14 12.42
C GLU A 130 -5.22 -6.14 12.21
N LEU A 131 -5.17 -7.18 13.05
CA LEU A 131 -4.16 -8.23 12.93
C LEU A 131 -4.25 -9.00 11.61
N GLN A 132 -5.46 -9.19 11.09
CA GLN A 132 -5.62 -9.84 9.79
C GLN A 132 -5.19 -8.92 8.64
N ALA A 133 -5.35 -7.60 8.75
CA ALA A 133 -4.81 -6.65 7.79
C ALA A 133 -3.26 -6.63 7.79
N ASP A 134 -2.62 -6.71 8.96
CA ASP A 134 -1.17 -6.92 9.05
C ASP A 134 -0.73 -8.22 8.36
N CYS A 135 -1.50 -9.30 8.56
CA CYS A 135 -1.21 -10.56 7.90
C CYS A 135 -1.30 -10.44 6.37
N LEU A 136 -2.36 -9.81 5.84
CA LEU A 136 -2.51 -9.56 4.41
C LEU A 136 -1.39 -8.65 3.86
N ALA A 137 -0.90 -7.69 4.64
CA ALA A 137 0.28 -6.91 4.28
C ALA A 137 1.53 -7.78 4.15
N GLY A 138 1.69 -8.78 5.04
CA GLY A 138 2.75 -9.78 4.96
C GLY A 138 2.67 -10.65 3.70
N VAL A 139 1.46 -11.05 3.27
CA VAL A 139 1.25 -11.79 2.01
C VAL A 139 1.78 -11.00 0.83
N TYR A 140 1.42 -9.71 0.74
CA TYR A 140 1.89 -8.85 -0.32
C TYR A 140 3.40 -8.56 -0.22
N ALA A 141 3.94 -8.37 0.98
CA ALA A 141 5.38 -8.12 1.17
C ALA A 141 6.25 -9.24 0.60
N ARG A 142 5.79 -10.50 0.66
CA ARG A 142 6.48 -11.62 0.01
C ARG A 142 6.48 -11.52 -1.51
N HIS A 143 5.36 -11.09 -2.11
CA HIS A 143 5.31 -10.83 -3.56
C HIS A 143 6.24 -9.67 -3.93
N ALA A 144 6.18 -8.56 -3.20
CA ALA A 144 7.04 -7.41 -3.43
C ALA A 144 8.54 -7.75 -3.36
N GLU A 145 8.96 -8.61 -2.42
CA GLU A 145 10.34 -9.11 -2.38
C GLU A 145 10.69 -9.89 -3.66
N GLN A 146 9.79 -10.77 -4.13
CA GLN A 146 10.01 -11.58 -5.34
C GLN A 146 10.06 -10.74 -6.62
N GLN A 147 9.32 -9.63 -6.68
CA GLN A 147 9.38 -8.65 -7.79
C GLN A 147 10.57 -7.70 -7.69
N GLY A 148 11.35 -7.76 -6.61
CA GLY A 148 12.47 -6.84 -6.37
C GLY A 148 12.04 -5.42 -6.00
N LEU A 149 10.78 -5.22 -5.61
CA LEU A 149 10.26 -3.97 -5.05
C LEU A 149 10.72 -3.75 -3.60
N ALA A 150 11.09 -4.83 -2.91
CA ALA A 150 11.64 -4.82 -1.57
C ALA A 150 13.01 -5.55 -1.54
N PRO A 151 14.12 -4.87 -1.22
CA PRO A 151 15.45 -5.46 -1.12
C PRO A 151 15.59 -6.34 0.14
N VAL A 152 16.68 -7.11 0.18
CA VAL A 152 17.07 -7.90 1.36
C VAL A 152 17.14 -7.00 2.60
N GLY A 153 16.30 -7.30 3.61
CA GLY A 153 16.19 -6.52 4.85
C GLY A 153 14.86 -5.79 5.02
N ALA A 154 14.14 -5.51 3.91
CA ALA A 154 12.84 -4.85 3.94
C ALA A 154 11.77 -5.65 4.70
N LEU A 155 11.87 -6.98 4.72
CA LEU A 155 11.02 -7.84 5.56
C LEU A 155 11.20 -7.53 7.04
N ALA A 156 12.44 -7.54 7.54
CA ALA A 156 12.72 -7.29 8.95
C ALA A 156 12.28 -5.88 9.37
N GLU A 157 12.44 -4.94 8.45
CA GLU A 157 11.96 -3.57 8.60
C GLU A 157 10.43 -3.48 8.68
N SER A 158 9.70 -4.15 7.78
CA SER A 158 8.23 -4.20 7.76
C SER A 158 7.66 -4.87 9.01
N ILE A 159 8.29 -5.95 9.49
CA ILE A 159 7.93 -6.61 10.76
C ILE A 159 8.15 -5.65 11.93
N ARG A 160 9.29 -4.94 11.96
CA ARG A 160 9.57 -3.94 13.00
C ARG A 160 8.56 -2.80 12.95
N LEU A 161 8.20 -2.31 11.77
CA LEU A 161 7.20 -1.25 11.61
C LEU A 161 5.85 -1.71 12.15
N SER A 162 5.40 -2.90 11.74
CA SER A 162 4.16 -3.51 12.25
C SER A 162 4.17 -3.64 13.77
N ALA A 163 5.33 -3.99 14.35
CA ALA A 163 5.49 -4.10 15.81
C ALA A 163 5.39 -2.75 16.53
N ILE A 164 5.98 -1.68 16.00
CA ILE A 164 5.92 -0.36 16.65
C ILE A 164 4.56 0.34 16.46
N SER A 165 3.77 -0.10 15.47
CA SER A 165 2.39 0.34 15.26
C SER A 165 1.37 -0.35 16.19
N GLY A 166 1.83 -1.23 17.09
CA GLY A 166 0.97 -1.83 18.11
C GLY A 166 0.65 -0.90 19.27
N ASP A 167 -0.47 -1.19 19.94
CA ASP A 167 -0.90 -0.45 21.12
C ASP A 167 0.16 -0.59 22.25
N VAL A 168 0.53 0.52 22.91
CA VAL A 168 1.56 0.54 23.97
C VAL A 168 0.94 0.56 25.37
N GLY A 169 1.29 -0.40 26.24
CA GLY A 169 1.01 -0.33 27.69
C GLY A 169 0.64 -1.67 28.37
N PRO A 170 0.39 -1.63 29.70
CA PRO A 170 -0.38 -2.63 30.47
C PRO A 170 -1.60 -1.97 31.19
N LEU A 171 -2.45 -1.23 30.48
CA LEU A 171 -3.75 -0.75 30.95
C LEU A 171 -4.80 -1.87 30.83
N PRO A 172 -5.89 -1.86 31.62
CA PRO A 172 -6.86 -2.95 31.66
C PRO A 172 -7.63 -3.25 30.35
N HIS A 173 -7.38 -2.48 29.29
CA HIS A 173 -8.10 -2.43 28.01
C HIS A 173 -7.18 -2.16 26.80
N ASP A 174 -5.86 -2.25 26.94
CA ASP A 174 -4.89 -1.71 25.97
C ASP A 174 -4.55 -2.58 24.76
N ALA A 175 -4.90 -3.86 24.74
CA ALA A 175 -4.79 -4.68 23.52
C ALA A 175 -6.06 -4.62 22.64
N ALA A 176 -6.96 -3.66 22.84
CA ALA A 176 -8.34 -3.80 22.39
C ALA A 176 -8.58 -3.50 20.90
N GLU A 177 -7.80 -2.61 20.28
CA GLU A 177 -8.11 -2.15 18.92
C GLU A 177 -7.10 -2.62 17.87
N HIS A 178 -5.79 -2.40 18.03
CA HIS A 178 -4.80 -2.83 17.04
C HIS A 178 -4.04 -4.09 17.46
N GLY A 179 -4.00 -4.36 18.76
CA GLY A 179 -3.22 -5.44 19.36
C GLY A 179 -1.80 -5.02 19.73
N THR A 180 -1.12 -5.88 20.47
CA THR A 180 0.26 -5.64 20.90
C THR A 180 1.23 -5.68 19.73
N GLY A 181 2.39 -5.03 19.86
CA GLY A 181 3.44 -5.09 18.84
C GLY A 181 3.90 -6.51 18.50
N ALA A 182 3.90 -7.42 19.48
CA ALA A 182 4.21 -8.83 19.24
C ALA A 182 3.13 -9.52 18.40
N GLU A 183 1.85 -9.27 18.66
CA GLU A 183 0.75 -9.81 17.87
C GLU A 183 0.82 -9.31 16.42
N ARG A 184 1.02 -8.00 16.21
CA ARG A 184 1.13 -7.40 14.87
C ARG A 184 2.30 -7.99 14.07
N ALA A 185 3.47 -8.10 14.70
CA ALA A 185 4.66 -8.73 14.10
C ALA A 185 4.43 -10.19 13.70
N ILE A 186 3.81 -10.97 14.58
CA ILE A 186 3.49 -12.38 14.33
C ILE A 186 2.48 -12.50 13.19
N SER A 187 1.44 -11.69 13.18
CA SER A 187 0.42 -11.70 12.13
C SER A 187 1.02 -11.38 10.76
N PHE A 188 1.83 -10.32 10.67
CA PHE A 188 2.56 -9.99 9.44
C PHE A 188 3.42 -11.17 8.96
N PHE A 189 4.21 -11.74 9.86
CA PHE A 189 5.09 -12.86 9.51
C PHE A 189 4.32 -14.11 9.06
N ASN A 190 3.16 -14.39 9.66
CA ASN A 190 2.31 -15.52 9.24
C ASN A 190 1.84 -15.39 7.79
N GLY A 191 1.42 -14.19 7.37
CA GLY A 191 1.00 -13.94 5.99
C GLY A 191 2.16 -14.03 5.02
N TYR A 192 3.33 -13.51 5.41
CA TYR A 192 4.55 -13.64 4.62
C TYR A 192 4.90 -15.12 4.35
N GLU A 193 4.96 -15.94 5.39
CA GLU A 193 5.38 -17.34 5.26
C GLU A 193 4.32 -18.22 4.58
N ALA A 194 3.05 -18.06 4.96
CA ALA A 194 1.98 -19.01 4.64
C ALA A 194 0.91 -18.47 3.67
N GLY A 195 1.06 -17.24 3.18
CA GLY A 195 0.07 -16.61 2.31
C GLY A 195 -1.27 -16.40 3.02
N VAL A 196 -2.37 -16.29 2.23
CA VAL A 196 -3.71 -16.01 2.78
C VAL A 196 -4.22 -17.06 3.78
N ILE A 197 -3.77 -18.32 3.64
CA ILE A 197 -4.08 -19.39 4.60
C ILE A 197 -3.52 -19.07 5.99
N GLY A 198 -2.34 -18.44 6.05
CA GLY A 198 -1.73 -17.96 7.30
C GLY A 198 -2.56 -16.88 7.99
N CYS A 199 -3.39 -16.16 7.23
CA CYS A 199 -4.28 -15.11 7.74
C CYS A 199 -5.66 -15.64 8.16
N GLY A 200 -5.85 -16.95 8.15
CA GLY A 200 -7.16 -17.57 8.40
C GLY A 200 -8.18 -17.24 7.33
N ILE A 201 -7.74 -16.87 6.13
CA ILE A 201 -8.59 -16.54 4.99
C ILE A 201 -8.53 -17.69 3.98
N THR A 202 -9.70 -18.03 3.44
CA THR A 202 -9.80 -18.79 2.19
C THR A 202 -10.36 -17.82 1.16
N LEU A 203 -9.52 -17.47 0.19
CA LEU A 203 -9.98 -16.79 -1.01
C LEU A 203 -10.71 -17.77 -1.90
#